data_AF-A0A378RQW1-F1
#
_entry.id   AF-A0A378RQW1-F1
#
_cell.length_a   1.000
_cell.length_b   1.000
_cell.length_c   1.000
_cell.angle_alpha   90.00
_cell.angle_beta   90.00
_cell.angle_gamma   90.00
#
_symmetry.space_group_name_H-M   'P 1'
#
loop_
_entity.id
_entity.type
_entity.pdbx_description
1 polymer ?
#
loop_
_entity_poly.entity_id
_entity_poly.type
_entity_poly.pdbx_seq_one_letter_code
_entity_poly.pdbx_strand_id
1 'polypeptide(L)' 'MKKLDEYIQENLPVSCYINLIADGEAYRLYEQYGFKSVWPASRGMGYTKKE' A
#
# COMPACT_ATOMS: atom_id res chain seq x y z
N MET A 1 11.58 -0.67 -0.80
CA MET A 1 10.69 -0.41 0.35
C MET A 1 11.40 0.21 1.53
N LYS A 2 12.48 -0.37 2.08
CA LYS A 2 13.21 0.17 3.24
C LYS A 2 13.29 1.71 3.35
N LYS A 3 13.88 2.40 2.37
CA LYS A 3 13.98 3.88 2.40
C LYS A 3 12.63 4.61 2.43
N LEU A 4 11.61 4.06 1.78
CA LEU A 4 10.27 4.63 1.78
C LEU A 4 9.59 4.43 3.15
N ASP A 5 9.76 3.26 3.75
CA ASP A 5 9.25 2.97 5.09
C ASP A 5 9.90 3.87 6.14
N GLU A 6 11.24 4.01 6.11
CA GLU A 6 11.98 4.96 6.96
C GLU A 6 11.41 6.38 6.83
N TYR A 7 11.20 6.86 5.60
CA TYR A 7 10.61 8.17 5.37
C TYR A 7 9.19 8.28 5.93
N ILE A 8 8.35 7.25 5.74
CA ILE A 8 6.97 7.22 6.26
C ILE A 8 6.97 7.37 7.78
N GLN A 9 7.79 6.59 8.48
CA GLN A 9 7.83 6.61 9.95
C GLN A 9 8.38 7.93 10.50
N GLU A 10 9.36 8.53 9.83
CA GLU A 10 10.03 9.75 10.30
C GLU A 10 9.28 11.05 9.96
N ASN A 11 8.52 11.07 8.86
CA ASN A 11 8.03 12.33 8.28
C ASN A 11 6.51 12.45 8.18
N LEU A 12 5.76 11.35 8.25
CA LEU A 12 4.30 11.39 8.05
C LEU A 12 3.55 11.40 9.40
N PRO A 13 2.40 12.10 9.48
CA PRO A 13 1.60 12.11 10.69
C PRO A 13 0.98 10.74 10.97
N VAL A 14 0.71 10.43 12.25
CA VAL A 14 0.14 9.16 12.71
C VAL A 14 -1.21 8.82 12.04
N SER A 15 -1.95 9.81 11.55
CA SER A 15 -3.22 9.62 10.84
C SER A 15 -3.07 9.42 9.33
N CYS A 16 -1.85 9.36 8.80
CA CYS A 16 -1.62 9.20 7.37
C CYS A 16 -2.02 7.79 6.92
N TYR A 17 -2.97 7.71 5.98
CA TYR A 17 -3.41 6.46 5.38
C TYR A 17 -2.70 6.23 4.04
N ILE A 18 -2.00 5.10 3.91
CA ILE A 18 -1.23 4.74 2.73
C ILE A 18 -1.80 3.43 2.18
N ASN A 19 -2.12 3.42 0.88
CA ASN A 19 -2.60 2.24 0.18
C ASN A 19 -1.79 2.02 -1.10
N LEU A 20 -1.67 0.76 -1.54
CA LEU A 20 -0.92 0.37 -2.72
C LEU A 20 -1.60 -0.80 -3.44
N ILE A 21 -1.30 -0.97 -4.72
CA ILE A 21 -1.66 -2.16 -5.48
C ILE A 21 -0.46 -3.10 -5.45
N ALA A 22 -0.66 -4.29 -4.87
CA ALA A 22 0.38 -5.31 -4.76
C ALA A 22 0.09 -6.44 -5.76
N ASP A 23 0.67 -6.36 -6.95
CA ASP A 23 0.46 -7.36 -8.00
C ASP A 23 1.06 -8.73 -7.65
N GLY A 24 0.33 -9.81 -7.92
CA GLY A 24 0.76 -11.18 -7.67
C GLY A 24 1.13 -11.42 -6.20
N GLU A 25 2.37 -11.82 -5.95
CA GLU A 25 2.89 -12.12 -4.61
C GLU A 25 3.62 -10.94 -3.96
N ALA A 26 3.57 -9.74 -4.57
CA ALA A 26 4.24 -8.56 -4.03
C ALA A 26 3.72 -8.17 -2.64
N TYR A 27 2.49 -8.55 -2.26
CA TYR A 27 1.93 -8.27 -0.93
C TYR A 27 2.82 -8.83 0.18
N ARG A 28 3.48 -9.98 -0.04
CA ARG A 28 4.40 -10.60 0.94
C ARG A 28 5.59 -9.70 1.27
N LEU A 29 6.07 -8.91 0.31
CA LEU A 29 7.10 -7.91 0.57
C LEU A 29 6.56 -6.80 1.47
N TYR A 30 5.37 -6.29 1.17
CA TYR A 30 4.78 -5.15 1.91
C TYR A 30 4.32 -5.54 3.32
N GLU A 31 3.89 -6.79 3.53
CA GLU A 31 3.59 -7.35 4.86
C GLU A 31 4.78 -7.27 5.81
N GLN A 32 6.02 -7.40 5.30
CA GLN A 32 7.25 -7.23 6.11
C GLN A 32 7.41 -5.80 6.65
N TYR A 33 6.74 -4.82 6.04
CA TYR A 33 6.73 -3.41 6.45
C TYR A 33 5.40 -3.00 7.10
N GLY A 34 4.59 -3.96 7.57
CA GLY A 34 3.38 -3.70 8.34
C GLY A 34 2.13 -3.33 7.54
N PHE A 35 2.19 -3.36 6.20
CA PHE A 35 0.98 -3.26 5.38
C PHE A 35 0.07 -4.46 5.65
N LYS A 36 -1.24 -4.22 5.68
CA LYS A 36 -2.26 -5.25 5.90
C LYS A 36 -3.22 -5.28 4.72
N SER A 37 -3.70 -6.47 4.38
CA SER A 37 -4.79 -6.60 3.42
C SER A 37 -6.04 -5.89 3.95
N VAL A 38 -6.60 -5.00 3.12
CA VAL A 38 -7.86 -4.31 3.40
C VAL A 38 -9.07 -4.98 2.73
N TRP A 39 -8.83 -5.99 1.90
CA TRP A 39 -9.88 -6.86 1.35
C TRP A 39 -10.41 -7.79 2.45
N PRO A 40 -11.73 -8.07 2.56
CA PRO A 40 -12.81 -7.71 1.65
C PRO A 40 -13.47 -6.35 1.89
N ALA A 41 -13.08 -5.63 2.94
CA ALA A 41 -13.74 -4.38 3.31
C ALA A 41 -13.51 -3.25 2.29
N SER A 42 -12.34 -3.22 1.65
CA SER A 42 -12.00 -2.26 0.60
C SER A 42 -11.33 -2.96 -0.58
N ARG A 43 -11.69 -2.54 -1.80
CA ARG A 43 -11.19 -3.11 -3.06
C ARG A 43 -10.50 -2.02 -3.88
N GLY A 44 -9.25 -2.26 -4.28
CA GLY A 44 -8.59 -1.43 -5.29
C GLY A 44 -9.33 -1.50 -6.62
N MET A 45 -9.45 -0.37 -7.32
CA MET A 45 -10.15 -0.26 -8.60
C MET A 45 -9.29 0.55 -9.57
N GLY A 46 -9.22 0.10 -10.83
CA GLY A 46 -8.53 0.81 -11.91
C GLY A 46 -9.51 1.13 -13.05
N TYR A 47 -9.38 2.31 -13.65
CA TYR A 47 -10.17 2.72 -14.81
C TYR A 47 -9.23 3.22 -15.90
N THR A 48 -9.26 2.56 -17.06
CA THR A 48 -8.57 3.00 -18.27
C THR A 48 -9.63 3.50 -19.26
N LYS A 49 -9.50 4.75 -19.73
CA LYS A 49 -10.40 5.30 -20.75
C LYS A 49 -10.28 4.45 -22.02
N LYS A 50 -11.43 4.07 -22.59
CA LYS A 50 -11.50 3.41 -23.90
C LYS A 50 -11.37 4.47 -25.01
N GLU A 51 -10.68 4.12 -26.08
CA GLU A 51 -10.65 4.91 -27.32
C GLU A 51 -12.05 5.04 -27.94
#